data_AF-W2XDA6-F1
#
_entry.id   AF-W2XDA6-F1
#
_cell.length_a   1.000
_cell.length_b   1.000
_cell.length_c   1.000
_cell.angle_alpha   90.00
_cell.angle_beta   90.00
_cell.angle_gamma   90.00
#
_symmetry.space_group_name_H-M   'P 1'
#
loop_
_entity.id
_entity.type
_entity.pdbx_description
1 polymer ?
#
loop_
_entity_poly.entity_id
_entity_poly.type
_entity_poly.pdbx_seq_one_letter_code
_entity_poly.pdbx_strand_id
1 'polypeptide(L)'
;MESFWDYFVKTRRDTYDISCWNISGMMKENLEIVNRTNKPLAAYNRRLADIFGAPHPSILNFVDVLKQEAKNYLDQLVDVRHRRQRPPQHAAPCAYLCIPRLR
;
A
#
# COMPACT_ATOMS: atom_id res chain seq x y z
N MET A 1 -11.87 2.34 21.69
CA MET A 1 -11.66 0.92 21.30
C MET A 1 -12.74 0.46 20.33
N GLU A 2 -14.02 0.80 20.57
CA GLU A 2 -15.14 0.49 19.66
C GLU A 2 -14.98 1.05 18.24
N SER A 3 -14.51 2.30 18.08
CA SER A 3 -14.36 2.94 16.76
C SER A 3 -13.42 2.20 15.80
N PHE A 4 -12.38 1.54 16.32
CA PHE A 4 -11.48 0.73 15.52
C PHE A 4 -12.19 -0.53 15.03
N TRP A 5 -12.94 -1.20 15.91
CA TRP A 5 -13.66 -2.43 15.57
C TRP A 5 -14.79 -2.16 14.58
N ASP A 6 -15.52 -1.07 14.75
CA ASP A 6 -16.54 -0.63 13.79
C ASP A 6 -15.95 -0.33 12.41
N TYR A 7 -14.84 0.40 12.36
CA TYR A 7 -14.12 0.65 11.12
C TYR A 7 -13.62 -0.64 10.48
N PHE A 8 -13.05 -1.55 11.28
CA PHE A 8 -12.53 -2.83 10.81
C PHE A 8 -13.65 -3.70 10.25
N VAL A 9 -14.77 -3.86 10.97
CA VAL A 9 -15.91 -4.67 10.52
C VAL A 9 -16.48 -4.11 9.21
N LYS A 10 -16.76 -2.80 9.15
CA LYS A 10 -17.28 -2.17 7.93
C LYS A 10 -16.33 -2.35 6.73
N THR A 11 -15.04 -2.12 6.94
CA THR A 11 -14.06 -2.08 5.84
C THR A 11 -13.55 -3.45 5.43
N ARG A 12 -13.56 -4.44 6.33
CA ARG A 12 -12.95 -5.76 6.09
C ARG A 12 -13.97 -6.89 5.99
N ARG A 13 -14.96 -6.91 6.89
CA ARG A 13 -15.96 -7.99 6.93
C ARG A 13 -17.14 -7.69 6.03
N ASP A 14 -17.67 -6.47 6.06
CA ASP A 14 -18.90 -6.15 5.33
C ASP A 14 -18.60 -5.81 3.86
N THR A 15 -17.40 -5.30 3.57
CA THR A 15 -16.96 -4.99 2.19
C THR A 15 -16.50 -6.24 1.44
N TYR A 16 -15.98 -7.26 2.14
CA TYR A 16 -15.44 -8.47 1.51
C TYR A 16 -16.10 -9.70 2.12
N ASP A 17 -16.73 -10.52 1.28
CA ASP A 17 -17.27 -11.80 1.70
C ASP A 17 -16.20 -12.66 2.40
N ILE A 18 -16.61 -13.46 3.39
CA ILE A 18 -15.69 -14.31 4.16
C ILE A 18 -14.94 -15.28 3.25
N SER A 19 -15.52 -15.70 2.12
CA SER A 19 -14.84 -16.53 1.12
C SER A 19 -13.60 -15.86 0.51
N CYS A 20 -13.54 -14.52 0.44
CA CYS A 20 -12.35 -13.79 -0.01
C CYS A 20 -11.16 -13.90 0.96
N TRP A 21 -11.41 -14.34 2.20
CA TRP A 21 -10.36 -14.60 3.20
C TRP A 21 -9.90 -16.05 3.21
N ASN A 22 -10.58 -16.94 2.48
CA ASN A 22 -10.23 -18.35 2.40
C ASN A 22 -9.15 -18.61 1.34
N ILE A 23 -7.92 -18.84 1.79
CA ILE A 23 -6.76 -19.09 0.92
C ILE A 23 -6.53 -20.57 0.56
N SER A 24 -7.37 -21.49 1.06
CA SER A 24 -7.19 -22.94 0.84
C SER A 24 -7.23 -23.34 -0.64
N GLY A 25 -8.06 -22.69 -1.45
CA GLY A 25 -8.08 -22.89 -2.91
C GLY A 25 -6.77 -22.47 -3.58
N MET A 26 -6.20 -21.35 -3.13
CA MET A 26 -4.93 -20.84 -3.64
C MET A 26 -3.75 -21.76 -3.29
N MET A 27 -3.77 -22.33 -2.08
CA MET A 27 -2.80 -23.35 -1.67
C MET A 27 -2.92 -24.62 -2.51
N LYS A 28 -4.15 -25.09 -2.78
CA LYS A 28 -4.41 -26.28 -3.59
C LYS A 28 -3.91 -26.12 -5.04
N GLU A 29 -3.99 -24.91 -5.58
CA GLU A 29 -3.53 -24.56 -6.94
C GLU A 29 -2.04 -24.17 -7.00
N ASN A 30 -1.29 -24.29 -5.89
CA ASN A 30 0.10 -23.86 -5.78
C ASN A 30 0.34 -22.40 -6.22
N LEU A 31 -0.65 -21.52 -6.01
CA LEU A 31 -0.48 -20.10 -6.26
C LEU A 31 0.46 -19.49 -5.23
N GLU A 32 1.40 -18.67 -5.67
CA GLU A 32 2.32 -17.97 -4.78
C GLU A 32 1.54 -16.95 -3.92
N ILE A 33 1.42 -17.24 -2.62
CA ILE A 33 0.82 -16.32 -1.65
C ILE A 33 1.88 -15.34 -1.16
N VAL A 34 2.02 -14.22 -1.86
CA VAL A 34 2.91 -13.14 -1.44
C VAL A 34 2.21 -12.28 -0.39
N ASN A 35 2.72 -12.27 0.84
CA ASN A 35 2.27 -11.32 1.87
C ASN A 35 2.67 -9.90 1.46
N ARG A 36 1.78 -9.22 0.72
CA ARG A 36 1.85 -7.78 0.55
C ARG A 36 1.44 -7.15 1.88
N THR A 37 2.42 -7.00 2.78
CA THR A 37 2.22 -6.24 4.01
C THR A 37 1.75 -4.86 3.61
N ASN A 38 0.46 -4.58 3.81
CA ASN A 38 -0.17 -3.35 3.40
C ASN A 38 0.16 -2.17 4.34
N LYS A 39 1.28 -2.24 5.09
CA LYS A 39 1.68 -1.20 6.03
C LYS A 39 2.32 -0.06 5.24
N PRO A 40 1.59 1.03 4.97
CA PRO A 40 2.10 2.10 4.12
C PRO A 40 3.32 2.75 4.75
N LEU A 41 3.36 2.81 6.09
CA LEU A 41 4.51 3.29 6.86
C LEU A 41 5.77 2.45 6.64
N ALA A 42 5.66 1.12 6.62
CA ALA A 42 6.82 0.25 6.41
C ALA A 42 7.31 0.30 4.95
N ALA A 43 6.41 0.51 3.99
CA ALA A 43 6.79 0.76 2.59
C ALA A 43 7.49 2.12 2.44
N TYR A 44 6.94 3.16 3.08
CA TYR A 44 7.52 4.49 3.08
C TYR A 44 8.91 4.53 3.74
N ASN A 45 9.08 3.90 4.90
CA ASN A 45 10.37 3.83 5.59
C ASN A 45 11.44 3.10 4.75
N ARG A 46 11.05 2.05 4.00
CA ARG A 46 11.97 1.39 3.06
C ARG A 46 12.39 2.31 1.92
N ARG A 47 11.43 3.00 1.28
CA ARG A 47 11.73 3.98 0.23
C ARG A 47 12.65 5.10 0.75
N LEU A 48 12.41 5.62 1.96
CA LEU A 48 13.30 6.60 2.57
C LEU A 48 14.70 6.04 2.80
N ALA A 49 14.82 4.81 3.33
CA ALA A 49 16.11 4.15 3.50
C ALA A 49 16.88 4.01 2.18
N ASP A 50 16.18 3.66 1.10
CA ASP A 50 16.77 3.57 -0.25
C ASP A 50 17.26 4.95 -0.73
N ILE A 51 16.50 6.03 -0.48
CA ILE A 51 16.89 7.40 -0.84
C ILE A 51 18.11 7.88 -0.04
N PHE A 52 18.19 7.54 1.26
CA PHE A 52 19.35 7.92 2.08
C PHE A 52 20.65 7.24 1.60
N GLY A 53 20.57 6.08 0.94
CA GLY A 53 21.71 5.38 0.33
C GLY A 53 22.73 4.81 1.32
N ALA A 54 22.52 5.00 2.62
CA ALA A 54 23.37 4.51 3.69
C ALA A 54 22.53 4.18 4.94
N PRO A 55 22.88 3.13 5.71
CA PRO A 55 22.21 2.81 6.97
C PRO A 55 22.28 3.95 8.01
N HIS A 56 23.37 4.73 7.97
CA HIS A 56 23.65 5.82 8.90
C HIS A 56 24.15 7.07 8.15
N PRO A 57 23.25 7.86 7.55
CA PRO A 57 23.63 9.08 6.86
C PRO A 57 24.17 10.13 7.85
N SER A 58 25.03 11.04 7.38
CA SER A 58 25.39 12.22 8.16
C SER A 58 24.15 13.08 8.43
N ILE A 59 24.17 13.87 9.51
CA ILE A 59 23.04 14.76 9.85
C ILE A 59 22.72 15.72 8.71
N LEU A 60 23.75 16.24 8.03
CA LEU A 60 23.57 17.13 6.87
C LEU A 60 22.84 16.40 5.73
N ASN A 61 23.31 15.22 5.34
CA ASN A 61 22.68 14.42 4.29
C ASN A 61 21.24 14.03 4.68
N PHE A 62 21.02 13.66 5.94
CA PHE A 62 19.70 13.33 6.46
C PHE A 62 18.72 14.49 6.31
N VAL A 63 19.13 15.70 6.74
CA VAL A 63 18.30 16.90 6.65
C VAL A 63 18.01 17.28 5.20
N ASP A 64 19.02 17.22 4.33
CA ASP A 64 18.86 17.62 2.93
C ASP A 64 17.96 16.66 2.15
N VAL A 65 18.09 15.35 2.37
CA VAL A 65 17.18 14.35 1.80
C VAL A 65 15.75 14.56 2.26
N LEU A 66 15.53 14.83 3.56
CA LEU A 66 14.18 15.08 4.08
C LEU A 66 13.54 16.35 3.50
N LYS A 67 14.31 17.43 3.34
CA LYS A 67 13.82 18.66 2.69
C LYS A 67 13.40 18.38 1.25
N GLN A 68 14.21 17.63 0.51
CA GLN A 68 13.90 17.27 -0.86
C GLN A 68 12.67 16.37 -0.96
N GLU A 69 12.53 15.39 -0.08
CA GLU A 69 11.35 14.52 -0.04
C GLU A 69 10.08 15.30 0.33
N ALA A 70 10.16 16.21 1.29
CA ALA A 70 9.03 17.08 1.64
C ALA A 70 8.58 17.94 0.46
N LYS A 71 9.54 18.52 -0.29
CA LYS A 71 9.26 19.27 -1.51
C LYS A 71 8.59 18.39 -2.57
N ASN A 72 9.17 17.22 -2.85
CA ASN A 72 8.62 16.26 -3.83
C ASN A 72 7.17 15.87 -3.49
N TYR A 73 6.88 15.67 -2.20
CA TYR A 73 5.55 15.32 -1.74
C TYR A 73 4.54 16.45 -1.96
N LEU A 74 4.93 17.70 -1.67
CA LEU A 74 4.08 18.87 -1.95
C LEU A 74 3.82 19.02 -3.46
N ASP A 75 4.85 18.86 -4.29
CA ASP A 75 4.71 18.90 -5.75
C ASP A 75 3.77 17.80 -6.24
N GLN A 76 3.88 16.59 -5.69
CA GLN A 76 2.98 15.48 -6.00
C GLN A 76 1.52 15.79 -5.61
N LEU A 77 1.28 16.40 -4.44
CA LEU A 77 -0.07 16.80 -4.03
C LEU A 77 -0.68 17.84 -4.98
N VAL A 78 0.14 18.81 -5.41
CA VAL A 78 -0.26 19.80 -6.41
C VAL A 78 -0.58 19.12 -7.74
N ASP A 79 0.24 18.18 -8.18
CA ASP A 79 0.01 17.42 -9.41
C ASP A 79 -1.23 16.54 -9.35
N VAL A 80 -1.52 15.90 -8.22
CA VAL A 80 -2.77 15.16 -8.00
C VAL A 80 -3.96 16.11 -8.09
N ARG A 81 -3.89 17.27 -7.42
CA ARG A 81 -4.96 18.28 -7.43
C ARG A 81 -5.25 18.79 -8.85
N HIS A 82 -4.21 18.98 -9.65
CA HIS A 82 -4.33 19.42 -11.05
C HIS A 82 -4.50 18.28 -12.06
N ARG A 83 -4.68 17.03 -11.61
CA ARG A 83 -4.82 15.83 -12.45
C ARG A 83 -3.65 15.64 -13.44
N ARG A 84 -2.46 16.08 -13.08
CA ARG A 84 -1.21 15.88 -13.84
C ARG A 84 -0.56 14.53 -13.53
N GLN A 85 -0.79 14.01 -12.32
CA GLN A 85 -0.37 12.66 -11.94
C GLN A 85 -1.17 11.62 -12.72
N ARG A 86 -0.48 10.68 -13.35
CA ARG A 86 -1.10 9.50 -13.95
C ARG A 86 -1.50 8.53 -12.83
N PRO A 87 -2.69 7.89 -12.93
CA PRO A 87 -3.05 6.82 -11.99
C PRO A 87 -1.98 5.74 -11.97
N PRO A 88 -1.69 5.12 -10.81
CA PRO A 88 -0.81 3.96 -10.75
C PRO A 88 -1.33 2.87 -11.67
N GLN A 89 -0.45 2.25 -12.45
CA GLN A 89 -0.78 1.01 -13.14
C GLN A 89 -0.83 -0.11 -12.10
N HIS A 90 -2.04 -0.48 -11.72
CA HIS A 90 -2.26 -1.68 -10.93
C HIS A 90 -2.03 -2.91 -11.80
N ALA A 91 -1.43 -3.96 -11.23
CA ALA A 91 -1.38 -5.25 -11.90
C ALA A 91 -2.80 -5.66 -12.31
N ALA A 92 -2.92 -6.40 -13.43
CA ALA A 92 -4.19 -6.96 -13.84
C ALA A 92 -4.84 -7.65 -12.64
N PRO A 93 -6.14 -7.41 -12.38
CA PRO A 93 -6.83 -8.11 -11.30
C PRO A 93 -6.57 -9.60 -11.45
N CYS A 94 -6.02 -10.24 -10.42
CA CYS A 94 -5.97 -11.69 -10.41
C CYS A 94 -7.42 -12.17 -10.53
N ALA A 95 -7.73 -12.86 -11.62
CA ALA A 95 -8.99 -13.56 -11.77
C ALA A 95 -8.96 -14.77 -10.84
N TYR A 96 -9.18 -14.54 -9.55
CA TYR A 96 -9.57 -15.66 -8.70
C TYR A 96 -10.88 -16.18 -9.25
N LEU A 97 -10.99 -17.50 -9.41
CA LEU A 97 -12.20 -18.17 -9.88
C LEU A 97 -13.46 -17.82 -9.04
N CYS A 98 -13.28 -17.24 -7.84
CA CYS A 98 -14.34 -16.84 -6.94
C CYS A 98 -14.05 -15.51 -6.20
N ILE A 99 -13.90 -14.36 -6.88
CA ILE A 99 -14.31 -13.09 -6.24
C ILE A 99 -15.76 -12.83 -6.65
N PRO A 100 -16.73 -12.91 -5.73
CA PRO A 100 -18.09 -12.44 -6.02
C PRO A 100 -18.00 -10.99 -6.50
N ARG A 101 -18.56 -10.68 -7.67
CA ARG A 101 -18.66 -9.28 -8.13
C ARG A 101 -19.39 -8.48 -7.04
N LEU A 102 -18.67 -7.56 -6.40
CA LEU A 102 -19.23 -6.64 -5.42
C LEU A 102 -20.28 -5.80 -6.14
N ARG A 103 -21.53 -5.84 -5.65
CA ARG A 103 -22.63 -4.97 -6.07
C ARG A 103 -22.41 -3.54 -5.57
#